data_AF-A0A7W1U6R2-F1
#
_entry.id   AF-A0A7W1U6R2-F1
#
_cell.length_a   1.000
_cell.length_b   1.000
_cell.length_c   1.000
_cell.angle_alpha   90.00
_cell.angle_beta   90.00
_cell.angle_gamma   90.00
#
_symmetry.space_group_name_H-M   'P 1'
#
loop_
_entity.id
_entity.type
_entity.pdbx_description
1 polymer ?
#
loop_
_entity_poly.entity_id
_entity_poly.type
_entity_poly.pdbx_seq_one_letter_code
_entity_poly.pdbx_strand_id
1 'polypeptide(L)'
;MKDNRLRGLALIIGAIAGVITMAVHPIAHHGLISRTEMERLELLTRVVHGLALATLPLMFLGAFVLARRLDTPRRIAMLALAIYGFALIALMGAATMSGFVAPGVLHALVVGDPLIETRRLFLDFTFRLNQGFAEVYTVGSCIALALWSGLMVTERRFSRSLGVYGLLASLSSVAALLSGHLPLDVHGFGLVAFSQSIWFAIAGSVLRKS
;
A
#
# COMPACT_ATOMS: atom_id res chain seq x y z
N MET A 1 -28.49 6.66 -2.62
CA MET A 1 -27.99 6.41 -4.00
C MET A 1 -26.82 7.33 -4.39
N LYS A 2 -26.89 8.66 -4.21
CA LYS A 2 -25.75 9.57 -4.51
C LYS A 2 -24.50 9.27 -3.66
N ASP A 3 -24.68 8.91 -2.39
CA ASP A 3 -23.59 8.57 -1.46
C ASP A 3 -22.76 7.36 -1.88
N ASN A 4 -23.38 6.26 -2.34
CA ASN A 4 -22.67 5.05 -2.75
C ASN A 4 -21.80 5.30 -3.99
N ARG A 5 -22.24 6.21 -4.88
CA ARG A 5 -21.48 6.60 -6.08
C ARG A 5 -20.23 7.39 -5.73
N LEU A 6 -20.34 8.37 -4.83
CA LEU A 6 -19.19 9.16 -4.37
C LEU A 6 -18.19 8.29 -3.60
N ARG A 7 -18.70 7.34 -2.82
CA ARG A 7 -17.88 6.46 -1.97
C ARG A 7 -17.18 5.34 -2.75
N GLY A 8 -17.84 4.74 -3.75
CA GLY A 8 -17.17 3.82 -4.67
C GLY A 8 -16.11 4.51 -5.53
N LEU A 9 -16.28 5.81 -5.82
CA LEU A 9 -15.27 6.62 -6.47
C LEU A 9 -14.03 6.82 -5.59
N ALA A 10 -14.19 7.02 -4.27
CA ALA A 10 -13.06 7.13 -3.35
C ALA A 10 -12.14 5.90 -3.40
N LEU A 11 -12.72 4.69 -3.49
CA LEU A 11 -11.97 3.44 -3.60
C LEU A 11 -11.19 3.34 -4.92
N ILE A 12 -11.81 3.77 -6.02
CA ILE A 12 -11.18 3.81 -7.35
C ILE A 12 -10.04 4.83 -7.37
N ILE A 13 -10.27 6.05 -6.86
CA ILE A 13 -9.27 7.11 -6.80
C ILE A 13 -8.08 6.65 -5.96
N GLY A 14 -8.33 6.07 -4.78
CA GLY A 14 -7.27 5.52 -3.93
C GLY A 14 -6.44 4.44 -4.64
N ALA A 15 -7.10 3.49 -5.30
CA ALA A 15 -6.43 2.43 -6.06
C ALA A 15 -5.56 2.96 -7.21
N ILE A 16 -6.10 3.89 -8.02
CA ILE A 16 -5.37 4.50 -9.13
C ILE A 16 -4.20 5.34 -8.61
N ALA A 17 -4.42 6.15 -7.58
CA ALA A 17 -3.37 6.97 -7.01
C ALA A 17 -2.22 6.11 -6.44
N GLY A 18 -2.53 4.98 -5.79
CA GLY A 18 -1.50 4.04 -5.33
C GLY A 18 -0.66 3.45 -6.47
N VAL A 19 -1.28 3.11 -7.61
CA VAL A 19 -0.54 2.65 -8.80
C VAL A 19 0.34 3.75 -9.37
N ILE A 20 -0.19 4.98 -9.47
CA ILE A 20 0.58 6.14 -9.94
C ILE A 20 1.79 6.35 -9.02
N THR A 21 1.59 6.37 -7.70
CA THR A 21 2.66 6.49 -6.70
C THR A 21 3.75 5.47 -6.95
N MET A 22 3.42 4.18 -7.14
CA MET A 22 4.43 3.14 -7.39
C MET A 22 5.10 3.28 -8.76
N ALA A 23 4.37 3.74 -9.79
CA ALA A 23 4.94 3.95 -11.12
C ALA A 23 5.95 5.10 -11.17
N VAL A 24 5.78 6.12 -10.33
CA VAL A 24 6.71 7.24 -10.20
C VAL A 24 7.63 7.12 -8.98
N HIS A 25 7.56 6.02 -8.24
CA HIS A 25 8.35 5.84 -7.02
C HIS A 25 9.84 5.81 -7.39
N PRO A 26 10.66 6.71 -6.84
CA PRO A 26 12.07 6.75 -7.16
C PRO A 26 12.76 5.46 -6.73
N ILE A 27 13.63 4.96 -7.59
CA ILE A 27 14.49 3.81 -7.30
C ILE A 27 15.77 4.33 -6.66
N ALA A 28 16.27 3.64 -5.65
CA ALA A 28 17.55 4.00 -5.05
C ALA A 28 18.66 3.94 -6.11
N HIS A 29 19.32 5.06 -6.37
CA HIS A 29 20.46 5.11 -7.28
C HIS A 29 21.72 4.58 -6.59
N HIS A 30 22.48 3.75 -7.30
CA HIS A 30 23.82 3.33 -6.88
C HIS A 30 24.84 4.11 -7.70
N GLY A 31 25.35 5.22 -7.17
CA GLY A 31 26.34 6.06 -7.86
C GLY A 31 26.53 7.43 -7.22
N LEU A 32 27.55 8.15 -7.69
CA LEU A 32 27.76 9.57 -7.35
C LEU A 32 26.73 10.40 -8.11
N ILE A 33 25.73 10.90 -7.39
CA ILE A 33 24.74 11.86 -7.90
C ILE A 33 25.20 13.27 -7.58
N SER A 34 25.01 14.21 -8.50
CA SER A 34 25.27 15.62 -8.22
C SER A 34 24.34 16.16 -7.13
N ARG A 35 24.73 17.26 -6.49
CA ARG A 35 23.93 17.89 -5.43
C ARG A 35 22.55 18.33 -5.94
N THR A 36 22.47 18.84 -7.16
CA THR A 36 21.24 19.27 -7.82
C THR A 36 20.32 18.10 -8.19
N GLU A 37 20.88 16.96 -8.60
CA GLU A 37 20.09 15.73 -8.81
C GLU A 37 19.54 15.17 -7.50
N MET A 38 20.33 15.22 -6.43
CA MET A 38 19.91 14.80 -5.09
C MET A 38 18.75 15.65 -4.55
N GLU A 39 18.82 16.97 -4.68
CA GLU A 39 17.73 17.89 -4.29
C GLU A 39 16.43 17.62 -5.07
N ARG A 40 16.53 17.34 -6.39
CA ARG A 40 15.38 16.97 -7.21
C ARG A 40 14.78 15.63 -6.81
N LEU A 41 15.64 14.63 -6.56
CA LEU A 41 15.21 13.29 -6.15
C LEU A 41 14.51 13.34 -4.79
N GLU A 42 15.05 14.11 -3.85
CA GLU A 42 14.44 14.32 -2.53
C GLU A 42 13.06 14.98 -2.64
N LEU A 43 12.93 16.04 -3.44
CA LEU A 43 11.63 16.69 -3.67
C LEU A 43 10.62 15.73 -4.29
N LEU A 44 11.02 15.00 -5.35
CA LEU A 44 10.17 14.01 -6.01
C LEU A 44 9.72 12.94 -5.01
N THR A 45 10.65 12.40 -4.23
CA THR A 45 10.38 11.36 -3.22
C THR A 45 9.34 11.84 -2.21
N ARG A 46 9.49 13.06 -1.67
CA ARG A 46 8.55 13.65 -0.72
C ARG A 46 7.17 13.88 -1.33
N VAL A 47 7.09 14.39 -2.57
CA VAL A 47 5.81 14.65 -3.25
C VAL A 47 5.06 13.35 -3.52
N VAL A 48 5.73 12.33 -4.05
CA VAL A 48 5.14 11.03 -4.38
C VAL A 48 4.60 10.34 -3.14
N HIS A 49 5.35 10.37 -2.04
CA HIS A 49 4.90 9.79 -0.76
C HIS A 49 3.84 10.66 -0.06
N GLY A 50 3.90 11.97 -0.18
CA GLY A 50 2.84 12.88 0.28
C GLY A 50 1.51 12.58 -0.41
N LEU A 51 1.52 12.33 -1.72
CA LEU A 51 0.34 11.86 -2.46
C LEU A 51 -0.14 10.51 -1.94
N ALA A 52 0.77 9.55 -1.74
CA ALA A 52 0.44 8.24 -1.19
C ALA A 52 -0.29 8.36 0.15
N LEU A 53 0.26 9.15 1.07
CA LEU A 53 -0.31 9.42 2.40
C LEU A 53 -1.70 10.07 2.30
N ALA A 54 -1.87 11.05 1.42
CA ALA A 54 -3.14 11.74 1.20
C ALA A 54 -4.25 10.81 0.70
N THR A 55 -3.90 9.67 0.09
CA THR A 55 -4.88 8.70 -0.45
C THR A 55 -5.35 7.68 0.58
N LEU A 56 -4.62 7.48 1.69
CA LEU A 56 -4.98 6.49 2.71
C LEU A 56 -6.39 6.72 3.30
N PRO A 57 -6.83 7.94 3.63
CA PRO A 57 -8.19 8.19 4.09
C PRO A 57 -9.26 7.82 3.04
N LEU A 58 -8.97 8.04 1.75
CA LEU A 58 -9.89 7.67 0.66
C LEU A 58 -10.01 6.15 0.53
N MET A 59 -8.89 5.44 0.64
CA MET A 59 -8.87 3.98 0.66
C MET A 59 -9.65 3.42 1.85
N PHE A 60 -9.43 3.97 3.05
CA PHE A 60 -10.19 3.57 4.24
C PHE A 60 -11.69 3.83 4.10
N LEU A 61 -12.08 5.01 3.61
CA LEU A 61 -13.49 5.35 3.40
C LEU A 61 -14.16 4.43 2.38
N GLY A 62 -13.46 4.13 1.27
CA GLY A 62 -13.93 3.18 0.26
C GLY A 62 -14.08 1.76 0.83
N ALA A 63 -13.10 1.31 1.60
CA ALA A 63 -13.12 0.02 2.29
C ALA A 63 -14.24 -0.06 3.34
N PHE A 64 -14.52 1.02 4.08
CA PHE A 64 -15.61 1.07 5.05
C PHE A 64 -16.96 0.84 4.37
N VAL A 65 -17.16 1.40 3.20
CA VAL A 65 -18.41 1.30 2.45
C VAL A 65 -18.56 -0.10 1.85
N LEU A 66 -17.47 -0.66 1.35
CA LEU A 66 -17.42 -2.07 0.94
C LEU A 66 -17.76 -3.00 2.11
N ALA A 67 -17.15 -2.78 3.29
CA ALA A 67 -17.40 -3.58 4.48
C ALA A 67 -18.87 -3.53 4.89
N ARG A 68 -19.48 -2.33 4.94
CA ARG A 68 -20.91 -2.17 5.20
C ARG A 68 -21.80 -2.88 4.18
N ARG A 69 -21.39 -2.94 2.91
CA ARG A 69 -22.15 -3.62 1.85
C ARG A 69 -22.09 -5.14 1.96
N LEU A 70 -20.94 -5.66 2.40
CA LEU A 70 -20.71 -7.10 2.60
C LEU A 70 -21.10 -7.58 4.00
N ASP A 71 -21.51 -6.68 4.89
CA ASP A 71 -21.69 -7.03 6.29
C ASP A 71 -22.82 -8.04 6.51
N THR A 72 -22.57 -8.96 7.43
CA THR A 72 -23.47 -10.04 7.84
C THR A 72 -23.57 -10.04 9.36
N PRO A 73 -24.51 -10.79 9.98
CA PRO A 73 -24.59 -10.88 11.44
C PRO A 73 -23.27 -11.32 12.11
N ARG A 74 -22.38 -12.02 11.39
CA ARG A 74 -21.07 -12.46 11.89
C ARG A 74 -20.01 -11.35 11.91
N ARG A 75 -20.29 -10.16 11.36
CA ARG A 75 -19.41 -8.97 11.33
C ARG A 75 -18.01 -9.19 10.73
N ILE A 76 -17.82 -10.24 9.94
CA ILE A 76 -16.53 -10.56 9.31
C ILE A 76 -16.06 -9.41 8.40
N ALA A 77 -16.99 -8.76 7.69
CA ALA A 77 -16.64 -7.63 6.82
C ALA A 77 -16.11 -6.42 7.60
N MET A 78 -16.64 -6.19 8.81
CA MET A 78 -16.19 -5.14 9.71
C MET A 78 -14.87 -5.49 10.41
N LEU A 79 -14.66 -6.76 10.76
CA LEU A 79 -13.36 -7.25 11.23
C LEU A 79 -12.27 -7.03 10.17
N ALA A 80 -12.55 -7.40 8.91
CA ALA A 80 -11.64 -7.16 7.79
C ALA A 80 -11.31 -5.67 7.64
N LEU A 81 -12.28 -4.78 7.82
CA LEU A 81 -12.03 -3.34 7.82
C LEU A 81 -11.10 -2.90 8.97
N ALA A 82 -11.30 -3.41 10.18
CA ALA A 82 -10.44 -3.08 11.31
C ALA A 82 -8.98 -3.50 11.04
N ILE A 83 -8.78 -4.74 10.56
CA ILE A 83 -7.47 -5.25 10.14
C ILE A 83 -6.86 -4.38 9.04
N TYR A 84 -7.66 -4.00 8.04
CA TYR A 84 -7.22 -3.12 6.98
C TYR A 84 -6.81 -1.74 7.48
N GLY A 85 -7.52 -1.17 8.47
CA GLY A 85 -7.14 0.07 9.12
C GLY A 85 -5.74 0.02 9.74
N PHE A 86 -5.43 -1.06 10.48
CA PHE A 86 -4.07 -1.29 11.00
C PHE A 86 -3.04 -1.46 9.89
N ALA A 87 -3.40 -2.16 8.81
CA ALA A 87 -2.53 -2.27 7.63
C ALA A 87 -2.25 -0.89 7.02
N LEU A 88 -3.24 -0.01 6.88
CA LEU A 88 -3.04 1.35 6.37
C LEU A 88 -2.17 2.21 7.29
N ILE A 89 -2.22 2.01 8.61
CA ILE A 89 -1.30 2.65 9.55
C ILE A 89 0.13 2.14 9.33
N ALA A 90 0.32 0.84 9.12
CA ALA A 90 1.63 0.32 8.75
C ALA A 90 2.13 0.89 7.41
N LEU A 91 1.27 1.00 6.41
CA LEU A 91 1.59 1.65 5.13
C LEU A 91 1.95 3.13 5.30
N MET A 92 1.27 3.83 6.21
CA MET A 92 1.62 5.21 6.59
C MET A 92 3.04 5.27 7.17
N GLY A 93 3.41 4.30 8.01
CA GLY A 93 4.77 4.14 8.52
C GLY A 93 5.79 3.94 7.39
N ALA A 94 5.55 2.98 6.49
CA ALA A 94 6.43 2.73 5.34
C ALA A 94 6.58 3.98 4.46
N ALA A 95 5.46 4.61 4.08
CA ALA A 95 5.49 5.81 3.26
C ALA A 95 6.21 6.98 3.94
N THR A 96 6.11 7.09 5.26
CA THR A 96 6.85 8.10 6.04
C THR A 96 8.35 7.81 6.05
N MET A 97 8.72 6.55 6.28
CA MET A 97 10.12 6.13 6.32
C MET A 97 10.81 6.33 4.97
N SER A 98 10.21 5.84 3.90
CA SER A 98 10.73 5.97 2.52
C SER A 98 10.66 7.42 2.01
N GLY A 99 9.57 8.12 2.29
CA GLY A 99 9.27 9.44 1.72
C GLY A 99 9.95 10.63 2.39
N PHE A 100 10.19 10.54 3.70
CA PHE A 100 10.57 11.70 4.52
C PHE A 100 11.79 11.43 5.39
N VAL A 101 11.87 10.26 6.03
CA VAL A 101 12.99 9.92 6.91
C VAL A 101 14.24 9.58 6.09
N ALA A 102 14.13 8.67 5.11
CA ALA A 102 15.28 8.24 4.32
C ALA A 102 15.97 9.40 3.55
N PRO A 103 15.24 10.32 2.89
CA PRO A 103 15.86 11.49 2.28
C PRO A 103 16.56 12.41 3.29
N GLY A 104 15.95 12.64 4.47
CA GLY A 104 16.55 13.45 5.53
C GLY A 104 17.83 12.85 6.11
N VAL A 105 17.83 11.52 6.31
CA VAL A 105 19.02 10.76 6.74
C VAL A 105 20.12 10.85 5.67
N LEU A 106 19.76 10.66 4.39
CA LEU A 106 20.73 10.76 3.29
C LEU A 106 21.35 12.15 3.21
N HIS A 107 20.54 13.22 3.30
CA HIS A 107 21.00 14.60 3.28
C HIS A 107 21.98 14.87 4.44
N ALA A 108 21.63 14.48 5.67
CA ALA A 108 22.49 14.67 6.84
C ALA A 108 23.84 13.94 6.71
N LEU A 109 23.84 12.75 6.12
CA LEU A 109 25.04 11.95 5.90
C LEU A 109 25.93 12.45 4.76
N VAL A 110 25.39 13.25 3.82
CA VAL A 110 26.16 13.88 2.73
C VAL A 110 26.74 15.23 3.16
N VAL A 111 26.04 15.96 4.04
CA VAL A 111 26.50 17.26 4.55
C VAL A 111 27.48 17.10 5.73
N GLY A 112 27.28 16.11 6.59
CA GLY A 112 28.29 15.71 7.56
C GLY A 112 29.45 14.97 6.90
N ASP A 113 30.57 14.82 7.59
CA ASP A 113 31.65 13.88 7.22
C ASP A 113 31.56 12.60 8.08
N PRO A 114 30.49 11.78 7.97
CA PRO A 114 30.39 10.55 8.72
C PRO A 114 31.30 9.49 8.09
N LEU A 115 31.96 8.70 8.94
CA LEU A 115 32.63 7.47 8.53
C LEU A 115 31.69 6.63 7.65
N ILE A 116 32.23 6.09 6.54
CA ILE A 116 31.48 5.33 5.52
C ILE A 116 30.65 4.20 6.15
N GLU A 117 31.16 3.55 7.19
CA GLU A 117 30.48 2.46 7.90
C GLU A 117 29.24 2.96 8.68
N THR A 118 29.36 4.07 9.42
CA THR A 118 28.22 4.69 10.13
C THR A 118 27.12 5.06 9.14
N ARG A 119 27.49 5.66 7.99
CA ARG A 119 26.54 6.01 6.92
C ARG A 119 25.79 4.77 6.41
N ARG A 120 26.49 3.66 6.15
CA ARG A 120 25.87 2.41 5.67
C ARG A 120 24.92 1.81 6.71
N LEU A 121 25.33 1.77 7.98
CA LEU A 121 24.52 1.19 9.06
C LEU A 121 23.19 1.93 9.23
N PHE A 122 23.20 3.26 9.23
CA PHE A 122 21.97 4.06 9.36
C PHE A 122 21.03 3.91 8.16
N LEU A 123 21.55 3.84 6.94
CA LEU A 123 20.74 3.62 5.75
C LEU A 123 20.14 2.21 5.73
N ASP A 124 20.91 1.19 6.11
CA ASP A 124 20.43 -0.19 6.19
C ASP A 124 19.35 -0.34 7.28
N PHE A 125 19.55 0.27 8.45
CA PHE A 125 18.55 0.30 9.51
C PHE A 125 17.25 0.98 9.05
N THR A 126 17.36 2.16 8.41
CA THR A 126 16.21 2.90 7.86
C THR A 126 15.46 2.07 6.83
N PHE A 127 16.19 1.40 5.93
CA PHE A 127 15.61 0.51 4.92
C PHE A 127 14.89 -0.68 5.57
N ARG A 128 15.52 -1.40 6.50
CA ARG A 128 14.91 -2.54 7.18
C ARG A 128 13.67 -2.15 7.99
N LEU A 129 13.69 -0.98 8.62
CA LEU A 129 12.52 -0.48 9.35
C LEU A 129 11.36 -0.19 8.39
N ASN A 130 11.64 0.41 7.23
CA ASN A 130 10.64 0.58 6.16
C ASN A 130 10.08 -0.77 5.68
N GLN A 131 10.95 -1.76 5.47
CA GLN A 131 10.55 -3.11 5.06
C GLN A 131 9.62 -3.77 6.09
N GLY A 132 9.92 -3.66 7.38
CA GLY A 132 9.05 -4.18 8.44
C GLY A 132 7.63 -3.58 8.38
N PHE A 133 7.50 -2.27 8.14
CA PHE A 133 6.19 -1.65 7.92
C PHE A 133 5.49 -2.17 6.65
N ALA A 134 6.23 -2.34 5.56
CA ALA A 134 5.71 -2.87 4.30
C ALA A 134 5.22 -4.33 4.43
N GLU A 135 5.91 -5.16 5.22
CA GLU A 135 5.52 -6.54 5.52
C GLU A 135 4.21 -6.57 6.32
N VAL A 136 4.11 -5.76 7.39
CA VAL A 136 2.90 -5.67 8.21
C VAL A 136 1.71 -5.20 7.36
N TYR A 137 1.89 -4.19 6.51
CA TYR A 137 0.86 -3.77 5.56
C TYR A 137 0.48 -4.91 4.61
N THR A 138 1.46 -5.56 3.98
CA THR A 138 1.21 -6.60 2.97
C THR A 138 0.40 -7.74 3.57
N VAL A 139 0.81 -8.27 4.72
CA VAL A 139 0.09 -9.36 5.40
C VAL A 139 -1.29 -8.90 5.87
N GLY A 140 -1.38 -7.76 6.56
CA GLY A 140 -2.66 -7.27 7.09
C GLY A 140 -3.67 -6.97 5.98
N SER A 141 -3.23 -6.30 4.91
CA SER A 141 -4.09 -6.01 3.75
C SER A 141 -4.51 -7.27 3.00
N CYS A 142 -3.63 -8.27 2.86
CA CYS A 142 -3.98 -9.56 2.27
C CYS A 142 -5.02 -10.31 3.12
N ILE A 143 -4.91 -10.30 4.45
CA ILE A 143 -5.91 -10.90 5.34
C ILE A 143 -7.27 -10.22 5.16
N ALA A 144 -7.32 -8.88 5.18
CA ALA A 144 -8.55 -8.14 4.97
C ALA A 144 -9.17 -8.44 3.59
N LEU A 145 -8.34 -8.45 2.55
CA LEU A 145 -8.73 -8.76 1.17
C LEU A 145 -9.30 -10.18 1.06
N ALA A 146 -8.66 -11.17 1.68
CA ALA A 146 -9.10 -12.56 1.71
C ALA A 146 -10.45 -12.71 2.42
N LEU A 147 -10.66 -12.02 3.55
CA LEU A 147 -11.93 -12.05 4.29
C LEU A 147 -13.08 -11.46 3.48
N TRP A 148 -12.91 -10.26 2.89
CA TRP A 148 -13.94 -9.69 2.01
C TRP A 148 -14.19 -10.58 0.80
N SER A 149 -13.14 -11.10 0.18
CA SER A 149 -13.22 -11.97 -0.99
C SER A 149 -13.93 -13.29 -0.69
N GLY A 150 -13.66 -13.89 0.49
CA GLY A 150 -14.36 -15.08 0.98
C GLY A 150 -15.86 -14.83 1.11
N LEU A 151 -16.25 -13.71 1.72
CA LEU A 151 -17.67 -13.30 1.82
C LEU A 151 -18.32 -13.12 0.44
N MET A 152 -17.62 -12.54 -0.54
CA MET A 152 -18.14 -12.41 -1.90
C MET A 152 -18.43 -13.77 -2.54
N VAL A 153 -17.60 -14.78 -2.27
CA VAL A 153 -17.77 -16.14 -2.79
C VAL A 153 -18.89 -16.90 -2.07
N THR A 154 -18.98 -16.79 -0.74
CA THR A 154 -19.95 -17.55 0.06
C THR A 154 -21.34 -16.94 0.04
N GLU A 155 -21.46 -15.63 0.21
CA GLU A 155 -22.76 -14.95 0.39
C GLU A 155 -23.45 -14.61 -0.95
N ARG A 156 -22.73 -14.68 -2.08
CA ARG A 156 -23.24 -14.37 -3.44
C ARG A 156 -23.89 -12.99 -3.61
N ARG A 157 -23.65 -12.06 -2.67
CA ARG A 157 -24.16 -10.67 -2.69
C ARG A 157 -23.30 -9.71 -3.52
N PHE A 158 -22.21 -10.20 -4.10
CA PHE A 158 -21.26 -9.45 -4.90
C PHE A 158 -20.66 -10.32 -6.02
N SER A 159 -19.77 -9.77 -6.83
CA SER A 159 -19.11 -10.51 -7.92
C SER A 159 -18.26 -11.67 -7.39
N ARG A 160 -18.67 -12.91 -7.68
CA ARG A 160 -17.92 -14.12 -7.29
C ARG A 160 -16.54 -14.18 -7.94
N SER A 161 -16.42 -13.77 -9.20
CA SER A 161 -15.14 -13.74 -9.92
C SER A 161 -14.14 -12.81 -9.26
N LEU A 162 -14.61 -11.66 -8.75
CA LEU A 162 -13.77 -10.73 -7.99
C LEU A 162 -13.32 -11.33 -6.66
N GLY A 163 -14.21 -12.07 -5.97
CA GLY A 163 -13.85 -12.81 -4.77
C GLY A 163 -12.78 -13.88 -5.03
N VAL A 164 -12.90 -14.66 -6.11
CA VAL A 164 -11.86 -15.65 -6.47
C VAL A 164 -10.52 -14.96 -6.76
N TYR A 165 -10.53 -13.87 -7.54
CA TYR A 165 -9.31 -13.09 -7.81
C TYR A 165 -8.66 -12.58 -6.51
N GLY A 166 -9.44 -12.01 -5.59
CA GLY A 166 -8.90 -11.48 -4.34
C GLY A 166 -8.35 -12.57 -3.40
N LEU A 167 -8.95 -13.76 -3.37
CA LEU A 167 -8.39 -14.90 -2.64
C LEU A 167 -7.07 -15.35 -3.25
N LEU A 168 -7.00 -15.51 -4.57
CA LEU A 168 -5.76 -15.91 -5.24
C LEU A 168 -4.66 -14.88 -5.04
N ALA A 169 -4.95 -13.60 -5.24
CA ALA A 169 -3.99 -12.51 -5.09
C ALA A 169 -3.46 -12.38 -3.65
N SER A 170 -4.33 -12.48 -2.64
CA SER A 170 -3.92 -12.39 -1.23
C SER A 170 -3.09 -13.61 -0.79
N LEU A 171 -3.53 -14.82 -1.12
CA LEU A 171 -2.83 -16.04 -0.75
C LEU A 171 -1.48 -16.16 -1.46
N SER A 172 -1.42 -15.83 -2.75
CA SER A 172 -0.16 -15.87 -3.49
C SER A 172 0.84 -14.83 -2.99
N SER A 173 0.38 -13.61 -2.67
CA SER A 173 1.25 -12.55 -2.13
C SER A 173 1.86 -12.95 -0.78
N VAL A 174 1.04 -13.49 0.13
CA VAL A 174 1.53 -13.95 1.44
C VAL A 174 2.46 -15.15 1.29
N ALA A 175 2.12 -16.13 0.44
CA ALA A 175 2.98 -17.28 0.19
C ALA A 175 4.33 -16.88 -0.42
N ALA A 176 4.33 -15.96 -1.39
CA ALA A 176 5.55 -15.45 -2.01
C ALA A 176 6.40 -14.66 -1.01
N LEU A 177 5.78 -13.86 -0.13
CA LEU A 177 6.47 -13.14 0.94
C LEU A 177 7.13 -14.11 1.94
N LEU A 178 6.36 -15.04 2.50
CA LEU A 178 6.86 -15.98 3.53
C LEU A 178 7.89 -16.97 3.01
N SER A 179 7.89 -17.26 1.71
CA SER A 179 8.89 -18.11 1.06
C SER A 179 10.14 -17.34 0.61
N GLY A 180 10.20 -16.02 0.83
CA GLY A 180 11.32 -15.17 0.41
C GLY A 180 11.38 -14.88 -1.09
N HIS A 181 10.37 -15.25 -1.87
CA HIS A 181 10.29 -15.01 -3.31
C HIS A 181 9.71 -13.62 -3.66
N LEU A 182 9.29 -12.86 -2.65
CA LEU A 182 8.78 -11.50 -2.80
C LEU A 182 9.52 -10.56 -1.85
N PRO A 183 10.75 -10.13 -2.19
CA PRO A 183 11.38 -9.03 -1.49
C PRO A 183 10.52 -7.79 -1.66
N LEU A 184 10.12 -7.13 -0.57
CA LEU A 184 9.29 -5.92 -0.63
C LEU A 184 10.11 -4.66 -0.98
N ASP A 185 11.04 -4.82 -1.92
CA ASP A 185 11.63 -3.70 -2.63
C ASP A 185 10.57 -3.00 -3.52
N VAL A 186 11.00 -1.98 -4.26
CA VAL A 186 10.10 -1.17 -5.11
C VAL A 186 9.28 -2.05 -6.07
N HIS A 187 9.86 -3.15 -6.59
CA HIS A 187 9.20 -4.03 -7.55
C HIS A 187 8.27 -5.01 -6.86
N GLY A 188 8.72 -5.70 -5.81
CA GLY A 188 7.88 -6.67 -5.10
C GLY A 188 6.71 -6.00 -4.41
N PHE A 189 6.93 -4.87 -3.74
CA PHE A 189 5.85 -4.07 -3.19
C PHE A 189 4.94 -3.49 -4.28
N GLY A 190 5.52 -3.04 -5.40
CA GLY A 190 4.77 -2.56 -6.56
C GLY A 190 3.82 -3.60 -7.13
N LEU A 191 4.23 -4.86 -7.19
CA LEU A 191 3.39 -5.97 -7.64
C LEU A 191 2.19 -6.20 -6.71
N VAL A 192 2.40 -6.18 -5.40
CA VAL A 192 1.33 -6.29 -4.39
C VAL A 192 0.36 -5.13 -4.53
N ALA A 193 0.87 -3.90 -4.55
CA ALA A 193 0.07 -2.69 -4.68
C ALA A 193 -0.76 -2.71 -5.96
N PHE A 194 -0.16 -3.06 -7.10
CA PHE A 194 -0.85 -3.15 -8.39
C PHE A 194 -1.97 -4.21 -8.38
N SER A 195 -1.68 -5.41 -7.87
CA SER A 195 -2.67 -6.49 -7.78
C SER A 195 -3.86 -6.10 -6.90
N GLN A 196 -3.60 -5.51 -5.73
CA GLN A 196 -4.65 -5.02 -4.84
C GLN A 196 -5.43 -3.85 -5.46
N SER A 197 -4.77 -2.94 -6.17
CA SER A 197 -5.43 -1.82 -6.85
C SER A 197 -6.39 -2.28 -7.93
N ILE A 198 -6.07 -3.33 -8.70
CA ILE A 198 -7.03 -3.94 -9.64
C ILE A 198 -8.28 -4.39 -8.88
N TRP A 199 -8.10 -5.08 -7.76
CA TRP A 199 -9.22 -5.57 -6.96
C TRP A 199 -10.10 -4.42 -6.45
N PHE A 200 -9.48 -3.40 -5.83
CA PHE A 200 -10.18 -2.25 -5.27
C PHE A 200 -10.88 -1.40 -6.35
N ALA A 201 -10.27 -1.22 -7.52
CA ALA A 201 -10.88 -0.48 -8.63
C ALA A 201 -12.12 -1.21 -9.19
N ILE A 202 -12.06 -2.54 -9.32
CA ILE A 202 -13.22 -3.34 -9.75
C ILE A 202 -14.30 -3.33 -8.66
N ALA A 203 -13.94 -3.53 -7.38
CA ALA A 203 -14.87 -3.45 -6.26
C ALA A 203 -15.60 -2.10 -6.22
N GLY A 204 -14.86 -0.99 -6.34
CA GLY A 204 -15.40 0.36 -6.39
C GLY A 204 -16.34 0.56 -7.58
N SER A 205 -16.00 0.01 -8.74
CA SER A 205 -16.84 0.09 -9.94
C SER A 205 -18.17 -0.66 -9.79
N VAL A 206 -18.16 -1.82 -9.14
CA VAL A 206 -19.38 -2.58 -8.82
C VAL A 206 -20.23 -1.83 -7.78
N LEU A 207 -19.61 -1.25 -6.75
CA LEU A 207 -20.30 -0.45 -5.73
C LEU A 207 -21.01 0.77 -6.33
N ARG A 208 -20.42 1.42 -7.35
CA ARG A 208 -21.05 2.57 -8.04
C ARG A 208 -22.29 2.20 -8.85
N LYS A 209 -22.38 0.95 -9.32
CA LYS A 209 -23.50 0.44 -10.12
C LYS A 209 -24.65 -0.11 -9.27
N SER A 210 -24.43 -0.31 -7.96
CA SER A 210 -25.41 -0.79 -6.99
C SER A 210 -26.23 0.34 -6.37
#